data_AF-A0A822AIC5-F1
#
_entry.id   AF-A0A822AIC5-F1
#
_cell.length_a   1.000
_cell.length_b   1.000
_cell.length_c   1.000
_cell.angle_alpha   90.00
_cell.angle_beta   90.00
_cell.angle_gamma   90.00
#
_symmetry.space_group_name_H-M   'P 1'
#
loop_
_entity.id
_entity.type
_entity.pdbx_description
1 polymer ?
#
loop_
_entity_poly.entity_id
_entity_poly.type
_entity_poly.pdbx_seq_one_letter_code
_entity_poly.pdbx_strand_id
1 'polypeptide(L)'
;MHLALVQKIMYLFSNIVIVILVHLTISSLLTDAFRDNAEECCETGRIQAETDKTCTLKTHLLTSKNDTNITNYCPYLTHICCLSNLRNYYCEEGVNTALRLLPCNETKLHLKDTYKICCRCCELGVQAGRHLEDCDPVPILDERCGEQFTNCCKKAKSLNCDPGFEMGDNARCRDINECLSSPCPKTMTCENTPGSYQCIEGCESGYTWSLKYGECRDTDECALHTHNCTHGQRCENMPGSFRCIRERNCGTGYQVDPQTQTCTDIDECEQGIDEPGYVCKNIPGTY
;
A
#
# COMPACT_ATOMS: atom_id res chain seq x y z
N MET A 1 29.03 43.90 -25.54
CA MET A 1 28.30 42.63 -25.35
C MET A 1 27.09 42.73 -24.42
N HIS A 2 27.08 43.63 -23.41
CA HIS A 2 25.95 43.77 -22.47
C HIS A 2 24.67 44.41 -23.05
N LEU A 3 24.78 45.37 -23.97
CA LEU A 3 23.61 46.12 -24.46
C LEU A 3 22.63 45.23 -25.28
N ALA A 4 23.16 44.32 -26.10
CA ALA A 4 22.36 43.40 -26.90
C ALA A 4 21.66 42.31 -26.05
N LEU A 5 22.25 41.93 -24.92
CA LEU A 5 21.64 40.97 -23.99
C LEU A 5 20.48 41.61 -23.22
N VAL A 6 20.66 42.85 -22.73
CA VAL A 6 19.60 43.62 -22.07
C VAL A 6 18.43 43.88 -23.02
N GLN A 7 18.71 44.19 -24.29
CA GLN A 7 17.69 44.44 -25.30
C GLN A 7 16.90 43.16 -25.65
N LYS A 8 17.55 41.98 -25.70
CA LYS A 8 16.87 40.69 -25.85
C LYS A 8 16.04 40.29 -24.64
N ILE A 9 16.53 40.55 -23.43
CA ILE A 9 15.80 40.26 -22.17
C ILE A 9 14.58 41.18 -22.06
N MET A 10 14.71 42.48 -22.35
CA MET A 10 13.56 43.40 -22.39
C MET A 10 12.54 43.01 -23.45
N TYR A 11 12.97 42.50 -24.61
CA TYR A 11 12.06 42.00 -25.64
C TYR A 11 11.33 40.73 -25.20
N LEU A 12 12.01 39.79 -24.53
CA LEU A 12 11.38 38.59 -23.96
C LEU A 12 10.36 38.94 -22.87
N PHE A 13 10.71 39.84 -21.94
CA PHE A 13 9.80 40.32 -20.91
C PHE A 13 8.59 41.05 -21.51
N SER A 14 8.78 41.86 -22.55
CA SER A 14 7.69 42.51 -23.27
C SER A 14 6.74 41.48 -23.91
N ASN A 15 7.26 40.42 -24.52
CA ASN A 15 6.43 39.37 -25.12
C ASN A 15 5.70 38.53 -24.07
N ILE A 16 6.34 38.22 -22.94
CA ILE A 16 5.70 37.49 -21.83
C ILE A 16 4.59 38.33 -21.18
N VAL A 17 4.84 39.63 -20.96
CA VAL A 17 3.83 40.55 -20.43
C VAL A 17 2.69 40.72 -21.43
N ILE A 18 2.96 40.78 -22.74
CA ILE A 18 1.90 40.79 -23.77
C ILE A 18 1.11 39.47 -23.75
N VAL A 19 1.76 38.30 -23.64
CA VAL A 19 1.06 37.01 -23.57
C VAL A 19 0.23 36.88 -22.30
N ILE A 20 0.74 37.32 -21.15
CA ILE A 20 0.02 37.34 -19.87
C ILE A 20 -1.13 38.34 -19.91
N LEU A 21 -0.92 39.55 -20.44
CA LEU A 21 -1.99 40.53 -20.64
C LEU A 21 -3.02 40.04 -21.65
N VAL A 22 -2.62 39.33 -22.71
CA VAL A 22 -3.52 38.67 -23.66
C VAL A 22 -4.28 37.54 -22.96
N HIS A 23 -3.63 36.71 -22.13
CA HIS A 23 -4.31 35.66 -21.37
C HIS A 23 -5.29 36.22 -20.33
N LEU A 24 -4.90 37.29 -19.60
CA LEU A 24 -5.72 37.97 -18.60
C LEU A 24 -6.87 38.77 -19.25
N THR A 25 -6.63 39.41 -20.39
CA THR A 25 -7.67 40.10 -21.16
C THR A 25 -8.63 39.11 -21.81
N ILE A 26 -8.13 38.00 -22.36
CA ILE A 26 -8.95 36.87 -22.86
C ILE A 26 -9.78 36.26 -21.72
N SER A 27 -9.22 36.08 -20.52
CA SER A 27 -9.98 35.63 -19.34
C SER A 27 -11.07 36.62 -18.89
N SER A 28 -10.89 37.92 -19.12
CA SER A 28 -11.89 38.95 -18.80
C SER A 28 -12.90 39.25 -19.92
N LEU A 29 -12.62 38.80 -21.16
CA LEU A 29 -13.46 38.98 -22.35
C LEU A 29 -14.26 37.73 -22.73
N LEU A 30 -13.92 36.56 -22.17
CA LEU A 30 -14.81 35.40 -22.15
C LEU A 30 -15.93 35.67 -21.14
N THR A 31 -16.92 36.45 -21.56
CA THR A 31 -18.14 36.67 -20.78
C THR A 31 -18.76 35.32 -20.40
N ASP A 32 -19.37 35.21 -19.22
CA ASP A 32 -20.10 34.00 -18.82
C ASP A 32 -21.13 33.58 -19.90
N ALA A 33 -21.65 34.55 -20.66
CA ALA A 33 -22.51 34.33 -21.82
C ALA A 33 -21.82 33.57 -22.99
N PHE A 34 -20.53 33.81 -23.27
CA PHE A 34 -19.79 33.05 -24.29
C PHE A 34 -19.57 31.60 -23.83
N ARG A 35 -19.29 31.39 -22.53
CA ARG A 35 -19.12 30.05 -21.94
C ARG A 35 -20.43 29.25 -21.96
N ASP A 36 -21.53 29.86 -21.51
CA ASP A 36 -22.87 29.24 -21.51
C ASP A 36 -23.31 28.83 -22.92
N ASN A 37 -23.09 29.69 -23.92
CA ASN A 37 -23.48 29.41 -25.30
C ASN A 37 -22.59 28.34 -25.96
N ALA A 38 -21.31 28.26 -25.59
CA ALA A 38 -20.41 27.19 -26.06
C ALA A 38 -20.78 25.82 -25.44
N GLU A 39 -21.20 25.79 -24.18
CA GLU A 39 -21.72 24.59 -23.51
C GLU A 39 -22.98 24.06 -24.22
N GLU A 40 -23.94 24.92 -24.57
CA GLU A 40 -25.15 24.53 -25.31
C GLU A 40 -24.83 23.88 -26.68
N CYS A 41 -23.86 24.46 -27.42
CA CYS A 41 -23.39 23.90 -28.69
C CYS A 41 -22.67 22.55 -28.52
N CYS A 42 -21.85 22.40 -27.47
CA CYS A 42 -21.14 21.16 -27.19
C CYS A 42 -22.06 20.06 -26.67
N GLU A 43 -23.08 20.42 -25.90
CA GLU A 43 -24.12 19.51 -25.43
C GLU A 43 -24.92 18.94 -26.60
N THR A 44 -25.24 19.77 -27.59
CA THR A 44 -25.83 19.29 -28.85
C THR A 44 -24.93 18.28 -29.56
N GLY A 45 -23.61 18.50 -29.52
CA GLY A 45 -22.61 17.59 -30.07
C GLY A 45 -22.55 16.26 -29.30
N ARG A 46 -22.66 16.30 -27.97
CA ARG A 46 -22.74 15.11 -27.10
C ARG A 46 -23.96 14.27 -27.44
N ILE A 47 -25.15 14.89 -27.49
CA ILE A 47 -26.40 14.19 -27.84
C ILE A 47 -26.28 13.53 -29.20
N GLN A 48 -25.71 14.23 -30.19
CA GLN A 48 -25.52 13.68 -31.53
C GLN A 48 -24.56 12.45 -31.55
N ALA A 49 -23.50 12.47 -30.73
CA ALA A 49 -22.62 11.32 -30.59
C ALA A 49 -23.35 10.10 -30.00
N GLU A 50 -24.28 10.33 -29.06
CA GLU A 50 -25.04 9.29 -28.39
C GLU A 50 -26.14 8.68 -29.28
N THR A 51 -26.87 9.50 -30.04
CA THR A 51 -28.03 9.03 -30.83
C THR A 51 -27.63 8.41 -32.16
N ASP A 52 -26.78 9.10 -32.92
CA ASP A 52 -26.58 8.79 -34.34
C ASP A 52 -25.22 8.14 -34.61
N LYS A 53 -24.36 8.12 -33.59
CA LYS A 53 -22.94 7.70 -33.65
C LYS A 53 -22.17 8.29 -34.85
N THR A 54 -22.65 9.42 -35.36
CA THR A 54 -22.15 10.11 -36.56
C THR A 54 -22.14 11.61 -36.33
N CYS A 55 -20.99 12.23 -36.54
CA CYS A 55 -20.81 13.67 -36.36
C CYS A 55 -20.97 14.38 -37.70
N THR A 56 -22.19 14.51 -38.20
CA THR A 56 -22.49 15.33 -39.37
C THR A 56 -22.47 16.82 -38.99
N LEU A 57 -21.81 17.64 -39.79
CA LEU A 57 -21.76 19.09 -39.60
C LEU A 57 -23.14 19.68 -39.95
N LYS A 58 -23.88 20.19 -38.96
CA LYS A 58 -25.16 20.86 -39.19
C LYS A 58 -24.91 22.35 -39.44
N THR A 59 -25.16 22.82 -40.65
CA THR A 59 -24.82 24.19 -41.10
C THR A 59 -25.66 25.31 -40.48
N HIS A 60 -26.74 24.97 -39.76
CA HIS A 60 -27.63 25.95 -39.11
C HIS A 60 -28.06 25.46 -37.72
N LEU A 61 -27.25 25.75 -36.72
CA LEU A 61 -27.58 25.56 -35.30
C LEU A 61 -27.84 26.93 -34.68
N LEU A 62 -29.06 27.15 -34.18
CA LEU A 62 -29.44 28.36 -33.46
C LEU A 62 -29.27 28.10 -31.96
N THR A 63 -28.50 28.96 -31.29
CA THR A 63 -28.41 28.98 -29.83
C THR A 63 -29.63 29.65 -29.22
N SER A 64 -30.05 29.25 -28.02
CA SER A 64 -31.18 29.84 -27.30
C SER A 64 -31.04 31.36 -27.09
N LYS A 65 -29.80 31.87 -27.05
CA LYS A 65 -29.45 33.30 -27.05
C LYS A 65 -28.96 33.69 -28.44
N ASN A 66 -29.65 34.64 -29.08
CA ASN A 66 -29.49 35.05 -30.48
C ASN A 66 -28.21 35.89 -30.72
N ASP A 67 -27.07 35.36 -30.30
CA ASP A 67 -25.77 36.03 -30.29
C ASP A 67 -25.02 35.77 -31.61
N THR A 68 -25.14 36.71 -32.56
CA THR A 68 -24.69 36.57 -33.96
C THR A 68 -23.21 36.16 -34.14
N ASN A 69 -22.35 36.42 -33.16
CA ASN A 69 -20.94 35.98 -33.18
C ASN A 69 -20.76 34.49 -32.88
N ILE A 70 -21.62 33.86 -32.08
CA ILE A 70 -21.47 32.46 -31.63
C ILE A 70 -22.25 31.50 -32.55
N THR A 71 -23.37 31.95 -33.13
CA THR A 71 -24.15 31.18 -34.11
C THR A 71 -23.31 30.70 -35.30
N ASN A 72 -22.27 31.46 -35.68
CA ASN A 72 -21.37 31.10 -36.78
C ASN A 72 -20.34 30.01 -36.42
N TYR A 73 -19.99 29.84 -35.13
CA TYR A 73 -19.03 28.83 -34.67
C TYR A 73 -19.69 27.59 -34.08
N CYS A 74 -20.96 27.67 -33.69
CA CYS A 74 -21.71 26.57 -33.08
C CYS A 74 -21.65 25.26 -33.88
N PRO A 75 -21.83 25.23 -35.22
CA PRO A 75 -21.65 24.02 -36.03
C PRO A 75 -20.31 23.31 -35.83
N TYR A 76 -19.22 24.09 -35.77
CA TYR A 76 -17.87 23.56 -35.59
C TYR A 76 -17.65 23.04 -34.17
N LEU A 77 -18.12 23.78 -33.17
CA LEU A 77 -18.06 23.35 -31.76
C LEU A 77 -18.85 22.06 -31.53
N THR A 78 -20.08 21.98 -32.04
CA THR A 78 -20.92 20.77 -32.01
C THR A 78 -20.20 19.59 -32.65
N HIS A 79 -19.57 19.77 -33.82
CA HIS A 79 -18.84 18.71 -34.50
C HIS A 79 -17.60 18.25 -33.72
N ILE A 80 -16.79 19.17 -33.19
CA ILE A 80 -15.60 18.86 -32.37
C ILE A 80 -16.01 18.10 -31.10
N CYS A 81 -17.02 18.60 -30.39
CA CYS A 81 -17.53 17.96 -29.17
C CYS A 81 -18.15 16.59 -29.45
N CYS A 82 -18.86 16.42 -30.57
CA CYS A 82 -19.35 15.11 -31.01
C CYS A 82 -18.20 14.12 -31.27
N LEU A 83 -17.18 14.52 -32.04
CA LEU A 83 -16.03 13.64 -32.34
C LEU A 83 -15.26 13.27 -31.07
N SER A 84 -15.10 14.21 -30.15
CA SER A 84 -14.45 13.97 -28.86
C SER A 84 -15.21 12.92 -28.03
N ASN A 85 -16.54 13.03 -27.96
CA ASN A 85 -17.38 12.07 -27.25
C ASN A 85 -17.35 10.68 -27.89
N LEU A 86 -17.46 10.60 -29.23
CA LEU A 86 -17.32 9.32 -29.93
C LEU A 86 -15.97 8.66 -29.70
N ARG A 87 -14.90 9.46 -29.67
CA ARG A 87 -13.56 8.97 -29.38
C ARG A 87 -13.47 8.37 -27.97
N ASN A 88 -14.09 9.00 -26.97
CA ASN A 88 -14.13 8.43 -25.62
C ASN A 88 -14.95 7.14 -25.57
N TYR A 89 -16.15 7.14 -26.17
CA TYR A 89 -17.01 5.96 -26.27
C TYR A 89 -16.28 4.76 -26.88
N TYR A 90 -15.61 4.95 -28.03
CA TYR A 90 -14.88 3.85 -28.68
C TYR A 90 -13.61 3.43 -27.94
N CYS A 91 -12.99 4.34 -27.20
CA CYS A 91 -11.87 4.00 -26.31
C CYS A 91 -12.35 3.09 -25.17
N GLU A 92 -13.46 3.44 -24.52
CA GLU A 92 -14.08 2.63 -23.46
C GLU A 92 -14.53 1.25 -23.96
N GLU A 93 -15.13 1.16 -25.14
CA GLU A 93 -15.46 -0.12 -25.78
C GLU A 93 -14.20 -0.99 -26.00
N GLY A 94 -13.09 -0.36 -26.42
CA GLY A 94 -11.80 -1.03 -26.56
C GLY A 94 -11.26 -1.56 -25.24
N VAL A 95 -11.28 -0.72 -24.19
CA VAL A 95 -10.88 -1.10 -22.83
C VAL A 95 -11.74 -2.25 -22.30
N ASN A 96 -13.06 -2.18 -22.46
CA ASN A 96 -13.98 -3.22 -22.02
C ASN A 96 -13.75 -4.55 -22.77
N THR A 97 -13.41 -4.49 -24.05
CA THR A 97 -13.04 -5.69 -24.83
C THR A 97 -11.78 -6.35 -24.25
N ALA A 98 -10.74 -5.56 -23.99
CA ALA A 98 -9.49 -6.05 -23.42
C ALA A 98 -9.66 -6.62 -22.00
N LEU A 99 -10.46 -5.98 -21.14
CA LEU A 99 -10.77 -6.49 -19.80
C LEU A 99 -11.55 -7.82 -19.83
N ARG A 100 -12.32 -8.08 -20.89
CA ARG A 100 -12.99 -9.36 -21.14
C ARG A 100 -12.07 -10.42 -21.78
N LEU A 101 -10.80 -10.10 -22.02
CA LEU A 101 -9.82 -10.95 -22.69
C LEU A 101 -10.24 -11.37 -24.10
N LEU A 102 -11.04 -10.52 -24.75
CA LEU A 102 -11.42 -10.72 -26.14
C LEU A 102 -10.37 -10.07 -27.05
N PRO A 103 -10.13 -10.63 -28.25
CA PRO A 103 -9.16 -10.06 -29.18
C PRO A 103 -9.61 -8.68 -29.64
N CYS A 104 -8.67 -7.72 -29.68
CA CYS A 104 -8.88 -6.37 -30.22
C CYS A 104 -9.00 -6.39 -31.77
N ASN A 105 -10.05 -7.03 -32.27
CA ASN A 105 -10.36 -7.18 -33.69
C ASN A 105 -11.32 -6.07 -34.16
N GLU A 106 -11.23 -5.70 -35.43
CA GLU A 106 -11.99 -4.58 -36.00
C GLU A 106 -13.39 -5.03 -36.47
N THR A 107 -14.43 -4.36 -36.00
CA THR A 107 -15.78 -4.41 -36.58
C THR A 107 -16.24 -2.98 -36.93
N LYS A 108 -16.20 -2.65 -38.23
CA LYS A 108 -16.79 -1.45 -38.89
C LYS A 108 -17.09 -0.26 -37.94
N LEU A 109 -16.04 0.38 -37.43
CA LEU A 109 -16.12 1.48 -36.47
C LEU A 109 -15.66 2.79 -37.11
N HIS A 110 -16.42 3.89 -36.94
CA HIS A 110 -16.06 5.20 -37.49
C HIS A 110 -14.74 5.76 -36.94
N LEU A 111 -14.27 5.28 -35.77
CA LEU A 111 -13.00 5.64 -35.12
C LEU A 111 -12.21 4.39 -34.73
N LYS A 112 -11.94 3.53 -35.72
CA LYS A 112 -11.22 2.25 -35.55
C LYS A 112 -9.87 2.39 -34.84
N ASP A 113 -9.14 3.48 -35.09
CA ASP A 113 -7.78 3.66 -34.55
C ASP A 113 -7.83 3.91 -33.05
N THR A 114 -8.77 4.73 -32.58
CA THR A 114 -8.98 4.98 -31.14
C THR A 114 -9.33 3.70 -30.38
N TYR A 115 -10.29 2.92 -30.90
CA TYR A 115 -10.67 1.64 -30.30
C TYR A 115 -9.46 0.72 -30.19
N LYS A 116 -8.68 0.59 -31.28
CA LYS A 116 -7.54 -0.30 -31.35
C LYS A 116 -6.42 0.10 -30.41
N ILE A 117 -6.09 1.40 -30.35
CA ILE A 117 -5.09 1.94 -29.42
C ILE A 117 -5.53 1.63 -27.99
N CYS A 118 -6.72 2.07 -27.57
CA CYS A 118 -7.17 1.85 -26.20
C CYS A 118 -7.28 0.37 -25.82
N CYS A 119 -7.76 -0.48 -26.73
CA CYS A 119 -7.85 -1.92 -26.51
C CYS A 119 -6.46 -2.56 -26.34
N ARG A 120 -5.51 -2.28 -27.24
CA ARG A 120 -4.15 -2.86 -27.14
C ARG A 120 -3.38 -2.34 -25.93
N CYS A 121 -3.52 -1.06 -25.60
CA CYS A 121 -2.88 -0.49 -24.42
C CYS A 121 -3.43 -1.09 -23.13
N CYS A 122 -4.76 -1.27 -23.05
CA CYS A 122 -5.38 -1.95 -21.92
C CYS A 122 -4.98 -3.43 -21.85
N GLU A 123 -4.92 -4.15 -22.98
CA GLU A 123 -4.46 -5.55 -23.04
C GLU A 123 -3.04 -5.70 -22.51
N LEU A 124 -2.11 -4.84 -22.92
CA LEU A 124 -0.75 -4.79 -22.38
C LEU A 124 -0.77 -4.50 -20.87
N GLY A 125 -1.59 -3.56 -20.42
CA GLY A 125 -1.77 -3.27 -19.00
C GLY A 125 -2.27 -4.48 -18.21
N VAL A 126 -3.27 -5.20 -18.72
CA VAL A 126 -3.80 -6.42 -18.09
C VAL A 126 -2.72 -7.49 -17.98
N GLN A 127 -1.89 -7.67 -19.02
CA GLN A 127 -0.76 -8.61 -18.97
C GLN A 127 0.25 -8.22 -17.89
N ALA A 128 0.70 -6.96 -17.88
CA ALA A 128 1.62 -6.45 -16.87
C ALA A 128 1.08 -6.64 -15.45
N GLY A 129 -0.19 -6.28 -15.21
CA GLY A 129 -0.84 -6.44 -13.90
C GLY A 129 -0.95 -7.90 -13.44
N ARG A 130 -1.16 -8.84 -14.37
CA ARG A 130 -1.19 -10.29 -14.07
C ARG A 130 0.19 -10.85 -13.75
N HIS A 131 1.24 -10.33 -14.38
CA HIS A 131 2.61 -10.74 -14.13
C HIS A 131 3.25 -10.02 -12.94
N LEU A 132 2.46 -9.26 -12.15
CA LEU A 132 2.91 -8.48 -11.00
C LEU A 132 3.99 -7.44 -11.35
N GLU A 133 4.03 -7.00 -12.61
CA GLU A 133 4.97 -5.99 -13.08
C GLU A 133 4.59 -4.59 -12.54
N ASP A 134 5.46 -3.62 -12.80
CA ASP A 134 5.20 -2.21 -12.50
C ASP A 134 4.13 -1.65 -13.45
N CYS A 135 3.18 -0.89 -12.90
CA CYS A 135 2.10 -0.25 -13.66
C CYS A 135 2.46 1.17 -14.09
N ASP A 136 3.70 1.60 -13.88
CA ASP A 136 4.19 2.85 -14.42
C ASP A 136 4.32 2.75 -15.95
N PRO A 137 3.70 3.66 -16.71
CA PRO A 137 3.83 3.64 -18.15
C PRO A 137 5.30 3.90 -18.51
N VAL A 138 5.94 2.92 -19.17
CA VAL A 138 7.12 3.17 -20.00
C VAL A 138 6.81 4.39 -20.89
N PRO A 139 7.77 5.25 -21.28
CA PRO A 139 7.48 6.34 -22.20
C PRO A 139 6.90 5.82 -23.53
N ILE A 140 5.57 5.72 -23.58
CA ILE A 140 4.78 5.34 -24.73
C ILE A 140 4.49 6.64 -25.50
N LEU A 141 4.62 6.60 -26.82
CA LEU A 141 4.47 7.73 -27.74
C LEU A 141 3.06 8.40 -27.75
N ASP A 142 2.09 7.88 -26.99
CA ASP A 142 0.71 8.36 -26.93
C ASP A 142 0.23 8.45 -25.48
N GLU A 143 -0.08 9.67 -25.02
CA GLU A 143 -0.57 9.99 -23.67
C GLU A 143 -1.85 9.21 -23.32
N ARG A 144 -2.74 9.00 -24.29
CA ARG A 144 -3.99 8.24 -24.11
C ARG A 144 -3.71 6.77 -23.84
N CYS A 145 -2.68 6.20 -24.48
CA CYS A 145 -2.29 4.82 -24.27
C CYS A 145 -1.74 4.59 -22.85
N GLY A 146 -0.92 5.51 -22.36
CA GLY A 146 -0.33 5.44 -21.01
C GLY A 146 -1.39 5.41 -19.92
N GLU A 147 -2.44 6.23 -20.04
CA GLU A 147 -3.56 6.23 -19.10
C GLU A 147 -4.30 4.89 -19.08
N GLN A 148 -4.70 4.38 -20.27
CA GLN A 148 -5.45 3.12 -20.34
C GLN A 148 -4.62 1.92 -19.90
N PHE A 149 -3.32 1.90 -20.21
CA PHE A 149 -2.37 0.90 -19.70
C PHE A 149 -2.36 0.90 -18.17
N THR A 150 -2.14 2.07 -17.56
CA THR A 150 -2.01 2.21 -16.10
C THR A 150 -3.29 1.76 -15.38
N ASN A 151 -4.45 2.21 -15.87
CA ASN A 151 -5.75 1.88 -15.27
C ASN A 151 -6.04 0.37 -15.38
N CYS A 152 -5.81 -0.23 -16.55
CA CYS A 152 -6.02 -1.67 -16.73
C CYS A 152 -5.01 -2.53 -15.97
N CYS A 153 -3.76 -2.08 -15.85
CA CYS A 153 -2.73 -2.75 -15.05
C CYS A 153 -3.11 -2.79 -13.57
N LYS A 154 -3.46 -1.63 -12.99
CA LYS A 154 -3.90 -1.55 -11.58
C LYS A 154 -5.12 -2.43 -11.33
N LYS A 155 -6.08 -2.42 -12.26
CA LYS A 155 -7.28 -3.26 -12.17
C LYS A 155 -6.96 -4.75 -12.26
N ALA A 156 -6.09 -5.17 -13.17
CA ALA A 156 -5.67 -6.57 -13.27
C ALA A 156 -4.83 -7.03 -12.08
N LYS A 157 -3.94 -6.16 -11.56
CA LYS A 157 -3.16 -6.42 -10.36
C LYS A 157 -4.06 -6.58 -9.13
N SER A 158 -5.13 -5.79 -9.01
CA SER A 158 -6.12 -5.98 -7.94
C SER A 158 -6.92 -7.30 -8.04
N LEU A 159 -6.91 -7.94 -9.21
CA LEU A 159 -7.55 -9.23 -9.44
C LEU A 159 -6.60 -10.42 -9.24
N ASN A 160 -5.30 -10.17 -9.05
CA ASN A 160 -4.33 -11.18 -8.64
C ASN A 160 -3.94 -10.94 -7.19
N CYS A 161 -4.06 -11.99 -6.39
CA CYS A 161 -3.67 -11.92 -4.99
C CYS A 161 -2.19 -12.24 -4.84
N ASP A 162 -1.55 -11.60 -3.87
CA ASP A 162 -0.18 -11.92 -3.49
C ASP A 162 -0.10 -13.42 -3.09
N PRO A 163 1.08 -14.07 -3.20
CA PRO A 163 1.24 -15.44 -2.74
C PRO A 163 0.76 -15.62 -1.30
N GLY A 164 0.01 -16.71 -1.03
CA GLY A 164 -0.63 -16.95 0.26
C GLY A 164 -2.02 -16.30 0.41
N PHE A 165 -2.50 -15.60 -0.61
CA PHE A 165 -3.84 -15.00 -0.64
C PHE A 165 -4.67 -15.53 -1.81
N GLU A 166 -5.98 -15.62 -1.63
CA GLU A 166 -6.94 -16.02 -2.66
C GLU A 166 -8.03 -14.97 -2.88
N MET A 167 -8.67 -15.02 -4.04
CA MET A 167 -9.73 -14.07 -4.39
C MET A 167 -10.99 -14.35 -3.56
N GLY A 168 -11.43 -13.36 -2.78
CA GLY A 168 -12.72 -13.40 -2.07
C GLY A 168 -13.89 -12.92 -2.92
N ASP A 169 -15.11 -13.14 -2.44
CA ASP A 169 -16.38 -12.86 -3.16
C ASP A 169 -16.57 -11.39 -3.57
N ASN A 170 -15.89 -10.47 -2.91
CA ASN A 170 -15.95 -9.02 -3.16
C ASN A 170 -14.80 -8.50 -4.04
N ALA A 171 -14.11 -9.39 -4.77
CA ALA A 171 -12.90 -9.08 -5.52
C ALA A 171 -11.77 -8.49 -4.65
N ARG A 172 -11.75 -8.80 -3.35
CA ARG A 172 -10.62 -8.50 -2.46
C ARG A 172 -9.89 -9.77 -2.11
N CYS A 173 -8.57 -9.67 -2.04
CA CYS A 173 -7.73 -10.75 -1.60
C CYS A 173 -7.95 -11.03 -0.12
N ARG A 174 -8.19 -12.30 0.19
CA ARG A 174 -8.27 -12.81 1.56
C ARG A 174 -7.14 -13.79 1.77
N ASP A 175 -6.66 -13.83 2.99
CA ASP A 175 -5.62 -14.75 3.42
C ASP A 175 -6.08 -16.21 3.27
N ILE A 176 -5.22 -17.08 2.73
CA ILE A 176 -5.48 -18.52 2.68
C ILE A 176 -5.14 -19.08 4.05
N ASN A 177 -6.08 -19.77 4.70
CA ASN A 177 -5.80 -20.42 5.97
C ASN A 177 -5.21 -21.81 5.75
N GLU A 178 -3.89 -21.93 5.64
CA GLU A 178 -3.25 -23.23 5.39
C GLU A 178 -3.44 -24.21 6.55
N CYS A 179 -3.65 -23.71 7.78
CA CYS A 179 -3.85 -24.55 8.96
C CYS A 179 -5.07 -25.47 8.88
N LEU A 180 -6.06 -25.16 8.03
CA LEU A 180 -7.21 -26.04 7.77
C LEU A 180 -6.80 -27.39 7.17
N SER A 181 -5.64 -27.46 6.50
CA SER A 181 -5.10 -28.69 5.92
C SER A 181 -4.15 -29.46 6.85
N SER A 182 -4.01 -29.02 8.11
CA SER A 182 -3.05 -29.59 9.08
C SER A 182 -1.62 -29.77 8.50
N PRO A 183 -0.99 -28.69 7.99
CA PRO A 183 0.30 -28.78 7.30
C PRO A 183 1.48 -29.04 8.26
N CYS A 184 1.28 -28.78 9.55
CA CYS A 184 2.30 -28.95 10.58
C CYS A 184 2.45 -30.42 11.01
N PRO A 185 3.65 -30.83 11.49
CA PRO A 185 3.81 -32.09 12.19
C PRO A 185 2.81 -32.21 13.34
N LYS A 186 2.36 -33.44 13.67
CA LYS A 186 1.39 -33.72 14.74
C LYS A 186 1.76 -33.16 16.12
N THR A 187 3.00 -32.73 16.28
CA THR A 187 3.65 -32.32 17.53
C THR A 187 3.73 -30.80 17.66
N MET A 188 3.25 -30.08 16.66
CA MET A 188 3.28 -28.62 16.58
C MET A 188 1.87 -28.08 16.35
N THR A 189 1.60 -26.89 16.89
CA THR A 189 0.36 -26.17 16.65
C THR A 189 0.55 -25.29 15.42
N CYS A 190 -0.42 -25.29 14.50
CA CYS A 190 -0.40 -24.40 13.35
C CYS A 190 -1.05 -23.06 13.73
N GLU A 191 -0.33 -21.96 13.51
CA GLU A 191 -0.83 -20.59 13.61
C GLU A 191 -0.87 -19.98 12.21
N ASN A 192 -2.06 -19.52 11.81
CA ASN A 192 -2.24 -18.87 10.51
C ASN A 192 -1.77 -17.42 10.56
N THR A 193 -1.05 -16.97 9.54
CA THR A 193 -0.50 -15.61 9.44
C THR A 193 -0.82 -14.96 8.10
N PRO A 194 -0.85 -13.64 7.97
CA PRO A 194 -1.08 -13.02 6.66
C PRO A 194 -0.03 -13.46 5.61
N GLY A 195 -0.48 -14.15 4.57
CA GLY A 195 0.30 -14.68 3.46
C GLY A 195 1.03 -15.99 3.74
N SER A 196 0.87 -16.61 4.92
CA SER A 196 1.56 -17.85 5.27
C SER A 196 1.02 -18.51 6.55
N TYR A 197 1.73 -19.51 7.06
CA TYR A 197 1.47 -20.09 8.38
C TYR A 197 2.79 -20.37 9.11
N GLN A 198 2.70 -20.45 10.43
CA GLN A 198 3.81 -20.87 11.29
C GLN A 198 3.40 -22.12 12.06
N CYS A 199 4.33 -23.07 12.15
CA CYS A 199 4.21 -24.18 13.10
C CYS A 199 4.95 -23.76 14.37
N ILE A 200 4.21 -23.54 15.45
CA ILE A 200 4.77 -23.23 16.76
C ILE A 200 4.81 -24.50 17.60
N GLU A 201 5.72 -24.55 18.57
CA GLU A 201 5.77 -25.67 19.51
C GLU A 201 4.42 -25.78 20.23
N GLY A 202 3.76 -26.94 20.11
CA GLY A 202 2.47 -27.20 20.73
C GLY A 202 2.58 -27.59 22.20
N CYS A 203 3.70 -27.25 22.85
CA CYS A 203 3.93 -27.58 24.26
C CYS A 203 3.28 -26.54 25.17
N GLU A 204 2.71 -26.99 26.29
CA GLU A 204 2.21 -26.11 27.33
C GLU A 204 3.35 -25.22 27.87
N SER A 205 3.01 -24.07 28.44
CA SER A 205 4.00 -23.19 29.05
C SER A 205 4.83 -23.94 30.10
N GLY A 206 6.16 -23.79 30.05
CA GLY A 206 7.10 -24.55 30.88
C GLY A 206 7.55 -25.87 30.28
N TYR A 207 7.06 -26.26 29.09
CA TYR A 207 7.47 -27.49 28.39
C TYR A 207 8.14 -27.16 27.05
N THR A 208 9.13 -27.96 26.67
CA THR A 208 9.86 -27.86 25.39
C THR A 208 9.81 -29.19 24.64
N TRP A 209 9.79 -29.12 23.31
CA TRP A 209 9.73 -30.33 22.49
C TRP A 209 11.06 -31.10 22.50
N SER A 210 11.05 -32.35 22.96
CA SER A 210 12.24 -33.20 22.93
C SER A 210 12.27 -34.12 21.72
N LEU A 211 13.10 -33.80 20.73
CA LEU A 211 13.35 -34.65 19.54
C LEU A 211 13.75 -36.09 19.89
N LYS A 212 14.47 -36.29 21.00
CA LYS A 212 14.93 -37.61 21.46
C LYS A 212 13.77 -38.52 21.92
N TYR A 213 12.72 -37.93 22.49
CA TYR A 213 11.62 -38.67 23.13
C TYR A 213 10.32 -38.55 22.35
N GLY A 214 10.23 -37.62 21.39
CA GLY A 214 9.02 -37.41 20.60
C GLY A 214 7.83 -36.97 21.44
N GLU A 215 8.09 -36.21 22.52
CA GLU A 215 7.07 -35.69 23.44
C GLU A 215 7.52 -34.33 23.99
N CYS A 216 6.55 -33.52 24.42
CA CYS A 216 6.83 -32.32 25.21
C CYS A 216 7.34 -32.75 26.58
N ARG A 217 8.49 -32.20 26.98
CA ARG A 217 9.07 -32.44 28.29
C ARG A 217 9.22 -31.16 29.05
N ASP A 218 9.12 -31.31 30.36
CA ASP A 218 9.32 -30.23 31.30
C ASP A 218 10.68 -29.53 31.05
N THR A 219 10.65 -28.20 31.04
CA THR A 219 11.83 -27.37 30.84
C THR A 219 12.48 -27.16 32.19
N ASP A 220 13.62 -27.81 32.42
CA ASP A 220 14.30 -27.69 33.70
C ASP A 220 15.01 -26.32 33.81
N GLU A 221 14.30 -25.31 34.33
CA GLU A 221 14.85 -23.96 34.49
C GLU A 221 16.00 -23.91 35.51
N CYS A 222 16.09 -24.91 36.40
CA CYS A 222 17.20 -25.06 37.34
C CYS A 222 18.47 -25.54 36.64
N ALA A 223 18.36 -26.51 35.71
CA ALA A 223 19.50 -26.96 34.90
C ALA A 223 19.95 -25.90 33.89
N LEU A 224 19.00 -25.15 33.33
CA LEU A 224 19.27 -24.09 32.36
C LEU A 224 19.72 -22.76 32.99
N HIS A 225 19.66 -22.64 34.32
CA HIS A 225 19.98 -21.40 35.06
C HIS A 225 19.16 -20.19 34.60
N THR A 226 17.91 -20.42 34.17
CA THR A 226 16.97 -19.37 33.73
C THR A 226 15.98 -18.98 34.83
N HIS A 227 16.08 -19.59 36.02
CA HIS A 227 15.26 -19.30 37.18
C HIS A 227 15.53 -17.90 37.76
N ASN A 228 14.56 -17.37 38.51
CA ASN A 228 14.67 -16.08 39.19
C ASN A 228 14.88 -16.18 40.72
N CYS A 229 15.35 -17.33 41.22
CA CYS A 229 15.65 -17.52 42.64
C CYS A 229 16.69 -16.52 43.16
N THR A 230 16.42 -15.95 44.34
CA THR A 230 17.30 -14.98 45.00
C THR A 230 18.42 -15.68 45.79
N HIS A 231 19.43 -14.92 46.23
CA HIS A 231 20.46 -15.44 47.14
C HIS A 231 19.85 -16.07 48.40
N GLY A 232 20.42 -17.20 48.84
CA GLY A 232 19.90 -18.02 49.94
C GLY A 232 18.70 -18.92 49.56
N GLN A 233 18.36 -19.03 48.28
CA GLN A 233 17.36 -19.97 47.77
C GLN A 233 18.00 -20.97 46.81
N ARG A 234 17.63 -22.26 46.95
CA ARG A 234 17.94 -23.28 45.94
C ARG A 234 16.78 -23.41 44.97
N CYS A 235 17.09 -23.54 43.68
CA CYS A 235 16.09 -23.87 42.66
C CYS A 235 15.68 -25.34 42.78
N GLU A 236 14.39 -25.62 42.69
CA GLU A 236 13.85 -26.97 42.56
C GLU A 236 12.90 -27.03 41.38
N ASN A 237 13.25 -27.86 40.40
CA ASN A 237 12.47 -28.03 39.19
C ASN A 237 11.14 -28.74 39.49
N MET A 238 10.06 -28.32 38.85
CA MET A 238 8.72 -28.89 38.98
C MET A 238 8.11 -29.09 37.58
N PRO A 239 7.15 -30.01 37.39
CA PRO A 239 6.48 -30.13 36.11
C PRO A 239 5.78 -28.82 35.69
N GLY A 240 6.25 -28.21 34.60
CA GLY A 240 5.76 -26.98 33.99
C GLY A 240 6.26 -25.68 34.62
N SER A 241 7.15 -25.73 35.62
CA SER A 241 7.69 -24.54 36.30
C SER A 241 8.84 -24.87 37.24
N PHE A 242 9.40 -23.90 37.93
CA PHE A 242 10.32 -24.11 39.04
C PHE A 242 9.79 -23.47 40.32
N ARG A 243 10.32 -23.90 41.47
CA ARG A 243 10.17 -23.15 42.71
C ARG A 243 11.50 -22.86 43.36
N CYS A 244 11.58 -21.70 43.98
CA CYS A 244 12.71 -21.31 44.80
C CYS A 244 12.41 -21.66 46.24
N ILE A 245 13.22 -22.54 46.80
CA ILE A 245 13.04 -23.03 48.16
C ILE A 245 14.19 -22.53 49.02
N ARG A 246 13.84 -22.08 50.22
CA ARG A 246 14.81 -21.49 51.16
C ARG A 246 15.86 -22.52 51.53
N GLU A 247 17.11 -22.11 51.47
CA GLU A 247 18.20 -22.89 52.01
C GLU A 247 18.28 -22.65 53.52
N ARG A 248 18.35 -23.73 54.31
CA ARG A 248 18.32 -23.63 55.79
C ARG A 248 19.58 -22.98 56.36
N ASN A 249 20.64 -22.99 55.59
CA ASN A 249 21.89 -22.31 55.86
C ASN A 249 22.03 -21.29 54.72
N CYS A 250 22.03 -19.99 55.03
CA CYS A 250 22.00 -18.93 54.01
C CYS A 250 23.25 -18.84 53.12
N GLY A 251 24.16 -19.80 53.21
CA GLY A 251 25.49 -19.72 52.63
C GLY A 251 26.42 -18.84 53.46
N THR A 252 27.63 -18.62 52.95
CA THR A 252 28.61 -17.70 53.57
C THR A 252 28.27 -16.26 53.17
N GLY A 253 28.39 -15.30 54.09
CA GLY A 253 28.06 -13.88 53.84
C GLY A 253 26.59 -13.51 54.04
N TYR A 254 25.74 -14.45 54.45
CA TYR A 254 24.32 -14.22 54.70
C TYR A 254 23.86 -14.84 56.02
N GLN A 255 22.92 -14.19 56.70
CA GLN A 255 22.32 -14.65 57.95
C GLN A 255 20.80 -14.79 57.83
N VAL A 256 20.21 -15.65 58.65
CA VAL A 256 18.75 -15.77 58.71
C VAL A 256 18.19 -14.61 59.52
N ASP A 257 17.34 -13.79 58.91
CA ASP A 257 16.54 -12.80 59.62
C ASP A 257 15.57 -13.53 60.58
N PRO A 258 15.63 -13.29 61.90
CA PRO A 258 14.79 -14.00 62.87
C PRO A 258 13.29 -13.77 62.70
N GLN A 259 12.88 -12.64 62.13
CA GLN A 259 11.48 -12.24 61.98
C GLN A 259 10.88 -12.75 60.67
N THR A 260 11.59 -12.54 59.57
CA THR A 260 11.10 -12.89 58.22
C THR A 260 11.52 -14.30 57.82
N GLN A 261 12.47 -14.91 58.55
CA GLN A 261 13.13 -16.16 58.21
C GLN A 261 13.68 -16.19 56.77
N THR A 262 14.02 -15.04 56.20
CA THR A 262 14.71 -14.94 54.92
C THR A 262 16.21 -14.81 55.15
N CYS A 263 16.98 -15.10 54.11
CA CYS A 263 18.42 -14.83 54.14
C CYS A 263 18.64 -13.37 53.82
N THR A 264 19.21 -12.65 54.77
CA THR A 264 19.63 -11.26 54.61
C THR A 264 21.14 -11.20 54.62
N ASP A 265 21.64 -10.25 53.85
CA ASP A 265 23.06 -9.94 53.75
C ASP A 265 23.63 -9.63 55.13
N ILE A 266 24.80 -10.19 55.45
CA ILE A 266 25.52 -9.81 56.65
C ILE A 266 26.22 -8.51 56.31
N ASP A 267 25.94 -7.42 57.02
CA ASP A 267 26.74 -6.21 56.87
C ASP A 267 28.04 -6.37 57.67
N GLU A 268 29.10 -6.88 57.02
CA GLU A 268 30.37 -7.11 57.71
C GLU A 268 31.06 -5.81 58.16
N CYS A 269 30.75 -4.69 57.50
CA CYS A 269 31.22 -3.35 57.88
C CYS A 269 30.59 -2.90 59.20
N GLU A 270 29.29 -3.11 59.40
CA GLU A 270 28.62 -2.80 60.67
C GLU A 270 29.02 -3.78 61.78
N GLN A 271 29.29 -5.05 61.44
CA GLN A 271 29.67 -6.07 62.40
C GLN A 271 31.17 -6.04 62.77
N GLY A 272 31.98 -5.20 62.12
CA GLY A 272 33.42 -5.05 62.38
C GLY A 272 34.22 -6.29 62.03
N ILE A 273 33.78 -7.03 61.01
CA ILE A 273 34.40 -8.26 60.49
C ILE A 273 35.23 -7.94 59.23
N ASP A 274 35.51 -6.66 59.01
CA ASP A 274 36.17 -6.10 57.84
C ASP A 274 37.71 -6.07 57.95
N GLU A 275 38.39 -5.81 56.83
CA GLU A 275 39.84 -5.77 56.78
C GLU A 275 40.40 -4.44 57.35
N PRO A 276 41.25 -4.47 58.40
CA PRO A 276 41.73 -3.26 59.02
C PRO A 276 42.64 -2.45 58.09
N GLY A 277 42.35 -1.15 57.97
CA GLY A 277 43.16 -0.19 57.19
C GLY A 277 42.58 0.17 55.82
N TYR A 278 41.42 -0.39 55.46
CA TYR A 278 40.69 -0.06 54.23
C TYR A 278 39.34 0.60 54.54
N VAL A 279 38.72 1.18 53.51
CA VAL A 279 37.34 1.67 53.59
C VAL A 279 36.41 0.53 53.22
N CYS A 280 35.64 0.03 54.19
CA CYS A 280 34.70 -1.07 54.01
C CYS A 280 33.47 -0.63 53.20
N LYS A 281 32.97 -1.52 52.31
CA LYS A 281 31.72 -1.29 51.61
C LYS A 281 30.92 -2.58 51.53
N ASN A 282 29.79 -2.61 52.24
CA ASN A 282 28.88 -3.75 52.19
C ASN A 282 28.35 -4.02 50.77
N ILE A 283 28.51 -5.27 50.30
CA ILE A 283 28.09 -5.78 48.99
C ILE A 283 27.36 -7.10 49.23
N PRO A 284 26.25 -7.44 48.53
CA PRO A 284 25.57 -8.71 48.77
C PRO A 284 26.51 -9.94 48.77
N GLY A 285 26.68 -10.55 49.95
CA GLY A 285 27.51 -11.71 50.24
C GLY A 285 28.99 -11.43 50.58
N THR A 286 29.43 -10.16 50.64
CA THR A 286 30.83 -9.75 50.90
C THR A 286 30.98 -8.26 51.26
N TYR A 287 32.21 -7.74 51.44
CA TYR A 287 32.46 -6.36 51.93
C TYR A 287 33.73 -5.71 51.37
#